data_AF-A0A0P1KZC4-F1
#
_entry.id   AF-A0A0P1KZC4-F1
#
_cell.length_a   1.000
_cell.length_b   1.000
_cell.length_c   1.000
_cell.angle_alpha   90.00
_cell.angle_beta   90.00
_cell.angle_gamma   90.00
#
_symmetry.space_group_name_H-M   'P 1'
#
loop_
_entity.id
_entity.type
_entity.pdbx_description
1 polymer ?
#
loop_
_entity_poly.entity_id
_entity_poly.type
_entity_poly.pdbx_seq_one_letter_code
_entity_poly.pdbx_strand_id
1 'polypeptide(L)'
;MAISVLALFLGLTTDSKLTYLTSDHDKAAHFTVFFLESWLFTKSVIPRKVHVLSYTVDKYILSLLVCAIGAGVGSEFVQKVLSRGRRQFDLMDIACNICGGALGVAVAGHTEFLWR
;
A
#
# COMPACT_ATOMS: atom_id res chain seq x y z
N MET A 1 6.94 1.42 5.70
CA MET A 1 8.30 1.46 5.13
C MET A 1 8.93 0.08 5.04
N ALA A 2 9.14 -0.67 6.14
CA ALA A 2 9.74 -2.01 6.04
C ALA A 2 8.89 -3.02 5.23
N ILE A 3 7.56 -2.98 5.39
CA ILE A 3 6.63 -3.88 4.68
C ILE A 3 6.57 -3.57 3.19
N SER A 4 6.62 -2.29 2.81
CA SER A 4 6.62 -1.83 1.42
C SER A 4 7.88 -2.27 0.67
N VAL A 5 9.04 -2.22 1.34
CA VAL A 5 10.32 -2.72 0.79
C VAL A 5 10.30 -4.23 0.63
N LEU A 6 9.76 -4.95 1.62
CA LEU A 6 9.62 -6.40 1.57
C LEU A 6 8.66 -6.83 0.44
N ALA A 7 7.53 -6.16 0.30
CA ALA A 7 6.58 -6.44 -0.77
C ALA A 7 7.15 -6.16 -2.16
N LEU A 8 7.88 -5.05 -2.32
CA LEU A 8 8.59 -4.75 -3.56
C LEU A 8 9.63 -5.83 -3.88
N PHE A 9 10.39 -6.29 -2.88
CA PHE A 9 11.35 -7.38 -3.05
C PHE A 9 10.66 -8.70 -3.45
N LEU A 10 9.55 -9.05 -2.79
CA LEU A 10 8.77 -10.25 -3.10
C LEU A 10 8.08 -10.17 -4.48
N GLY A 11 7.71 -8.98 -4.94
CA GLY A 11 7.18 -8.77 -6.29
C GLY A 11 8.25 -8.84 -7.40
N LEU A 12 9.52 -8.60 -7.05
CA LEU A 12 10.66 -8.65 -7.97
C LEU A 12 11.42 -9.99 -7.96
N THR A 13 11.26 -10.80 -6.91
CA THR A 13 11.99 -12.07 -6.78
C THR A 13 11.55 -13.08 -7.84
N THR A 14 12.52 -13.82 -8.37
CA THR A 14 12.31 -14.85 -9.41
C THR A 14 12.53 -16.26 -8.86
N ASP A 15 12.59 -16.42 -7.54
CA ASP A 15 12.69 -17.73 -6.90
C ASP A 15 11.41 -18.53 -7.16
N SER A 16 11.53 -19.71 -7.76
CA SER A 16 10.40 -20.52 -8.22
C SER A 16 9.40 -20.89 -7.12
N LYS A 17 9.86 -21.00 -5.85
CA LYS A 17 8.97 -21.28 -4.72
C LYS A 17 8.19 -20.05 -4.27
N LEU A 18 8.84 -18.88 -4.31
CA LEU A 18 8.19 -17.61 -4.00
C LEU A 18 7.26 -17.20 -5.13
N THR A 19 7.68 -17.32 -6.40
CA THR A 19 6.85 -17.04 -7.56
C THR A 19 5.59 -17.91 -7.59
N TYR A 20 5.63 -19.18 -7.17
CA TYR A 20 4.42 -20.00 -7.06
C TYR A 20 3.42 -19.47 -6.02
N LEU A 21 3.91 -19.11 -4.83
CA LEU A 21 3.09 -18.53 -3.75
C LEU A 21 2.51 -17.15 -4.13
N THR A 22 3.33 -16.31 -4.76
CA THR A 22 2.92 -14.95 -5.13
C THR A 22 2.13 -14.91 -6.44
N SER A 23 2.32 -15.83 -7.38
CA SER A 23 1.63 -15.80 -8.68
C SER A 23 0.18 -16.27 -8.61
N ASP A 24 -0.16 -17.26 -7.77
CA ASP A 24 -1.54 -17.77 -7.66
C ASP A 24 -2.46 -16.81 -6.89
N HIS A 25 -1.88 -16.01 -5.99
CA HIS A 25 -2.61 -15.09 -5.11
C HIS A 25 -2.11 -13.64 -5.23
N ASP A 26 -1.52 -13.26 -6.36
CA ASP A 26 -0.88 -11.95 -6.60
C ASP A 26 -1.81 -10.78 -6.22
N LYS A 27 -3.09 -10.87 -6.60
CA LYS A 27 -4.11 -9.85 -6.28
C LYS A 27 -4.42 -9.75 -4.79
N ALA A 28 -4.49 -10.90 -4.10
CA ALA A 28 -4.69 -10.93 -2.66
C ALA A 28 -3.46 -10.43 -1.91
N ALA A 29 -2.26 -10.69 -2.42
CA ALA A 29 -1.01 -10.17 -1.87
C ALA A 29 -0.96 -8.64 -1.98
N HIS A 30 -1.25 -8.09 -3.15
CA HIS A 30 -1.39 -6.64 -3.38
C HIS A 30 -2.37 -6.00 -2.40
N PHE A 31 -3.60 -6.52 -2.34
CA PHE A 31 -4.60 -6.04 -1.39
C PHE A 31 -4.11 -6.10 0.06
N THR A 32 -3.56 -7.24 0.50
CA THR A 32 -3.15 -7.48 1.89
C THR A 32 -1.99 -6.59 2.30
N VAL A 33 -0.97 -6.46 1.44
CA VAL A 33 0.19 -5.60 1.68
C VAL A 33 -0.25 -4.16 1.82
N PHE A 34 -1.05 -3.65 0.88
CA PHE A 34 -1.50 -2.26 0.91
C PHE A 34 -2.46 -1.97 2.06
N PHE A 35 -3.27 -2.96 2.45
CA PHE A 35 -4.08 -2.89 3.66
C PHE A 35 -3.21 -2.72 4.91
N LEU A 36 -2.26 -3.62 5.15
CA LEU A 36 -1.40 -3.59 6.32
C LEU A 36 -0.51 -2.35 6.35
N GLU A 37 0.02 -1.96 5.20
CA GLU A 37 0.84 -0.76 5.06
C GLU A 37 0.05 0.50 5.42
N SER A 38 -1.14 0.67 4.83
CA SER A 38 -1.96 1.87 5.05
C SER A 38 -2.49 1.92 6.48
N TRP A 39 -2.85 0.77 7.06
CA TRP A 39 -3.24 0.67 8.47
C TRP A 39 -2.11 1.12 9.39
N LEU A 40 -0.92 0.52 9.25
CA LEU A 40 0.23 0.84 10.08
C LEU A 40 0.72 2.28 9.89
N PHE A 41 0.71 2.80 8.65
CA PHE A 41 1.04 4.19 8.37
C PHE A 41 0.06 5.15 9.07
N THR A 42 -1.24 4.88 8.98
CA THR A 42 -2.25 5.73 9.63
C THR A 42 -2.11 5.72 11.16
N LYS A 43 -1.73 4.58 11.74
CA LYS A 43 -1.51 4.42 13.19
C LYS A 43 -0.19 5.03 13.66
N SER A 44 0.84 5.09 12.81
CA SER A 44 2.12 5.73 13.16
C SER A 44 2.03 7.26 13.17
N VAL A 45 1.08 7.83 12.42
CA VAL A 45 0.76 9.26 12.48
C VAL A 45 -0.08 9.55 13.73
N ILE A 46 0.59 10.03 14.78
CA ILE A 46 -0.02 10.37 16.07
C ILE A 46 -1.02 11.53 15.95
N PRO A 47 -0.66 12.72 15.40
CA PRO A 47 -1.57 13.85 15.39
C PRO A 47 -2.70 13.68 14.37
N ARG A 48 -3.93 14.04 14.75
CA ARG A 48 -5.09 13.97 13.84
C ARG A 48 -5.00 14.96 12.69
N LYS A 49 -4.44 16.14 12.95
CA LYS A 49 -4.14 17.16 11.95
C LYS A 49 -2.64 17.20 11.72
N VAL A 50 -2.23 17.01 10.49
CA VAL A 50 -0.83 17.04 10.06
C VAL A 50 -0.62 18.31 9.26
N HIS A 51 0.39 19.08 9.64
CA HIS A 51 0.83 20.24 8.88
C HIS A 51 1.85 19.78 7.84
N VAL A 52 1.46 19.88 6.58
CA VAL A 52 2.31 19.56 5.43
C VAL A 52 2.52 20.86 4.67
N LEU A 53 3.75 21.41 4.74
CA LEU A 53 4.08 22.73 4.23
C LEU A 53 3.14 23.79 4.84
N SER A 54 2.43 24.56 4.01
CA SER A 54 1.46 25.57 4.45
C SER A 54 0.04 25.05 4.64
N TYR A 55 -0.21 23.74 4.45
CA TYR A 55 -1.54 23.14 4.50
C TYR A 55 -1.72 22.27 5.74
N THR A 56 -2.92 22.29 6.31
CA THR A 56 -3.32 21.40 7.41
C THR A 56 -4.27 20.35 6.87
N VAL A 57 -3.87 19.08 6.94
CA VAL A 57 -4.61 17.95 6.37
C VAL A 57 -4.96 16.97 7.48
N ASP A 58 -6.12 16.31 7.37
CA ASP A 58 -6.46 15.22 8.27
C ASP A 58 -5.58 13.99 8.00
N LYS A 59 -5.11 13.32 9.06
CA LYS A 59 -4.22 12.17 8.89
C LYS A 59 -4.82 11.05 8.04
N TYR A 60 -6.14 10.88 8.05
CA TYR A 60 -6.81 9.86 7.23
C TYR A 60 -6.73 10.23 5.75
N ILE A 61 -6.94 11.51 5.42
CA ILE A 61 -6.81 12.02 4.05
C ILE A 61 -5.35 11.89 3.59
N LEU A 62 -4.41 12.30 4.44
CA LEU A 62 -2.98 12.14 4.16
C LEU A 62 -2.62 10.68 3.87
N SER A 63 -3.12 9.75 4.67
CA SER A 63 -2.86 8.32 4.52
C SER A 63 -3.47 7.74 3.23
N LEU A 64 -4.68 8.17 2.83
CA LEU A 64 -5.26 7.78 1.55
C LEU A 64 -4.44 8.31 0.36
N LEU A 65 -4.02 9.57 0.41
CA LEU A 65 -3.22 10.17 -0.67
C LEU A 65 -1.86 9.50 -0.80
N VAL A 66 -1.17 9.24 0.31
CA VAL A 66 0.17 8.65 0.30
C VAL A 66 0.12 7.15 0.00
N CYS A 67 -0.68 6.38 0.72
CA CYS A 67 -0.63 4.92 0.66
C CYS A 67 -1.52 4.35 -0.44
N ALA A 68 -2.77 4.79 -0.55
CA ALA A 68 -3.70 4.21 -1.54
C ALA A 68 -3.44 4.79 -2.94
N ILE A 69 -3.32 6.11 -3.07
CA ILE A 69 -3.12 6.73 -4.39
C ILE A 69 -1.64 6.72 -4.79
N GLY A 70 -0.78 7.34 -3.98
CA GLY A 70 0.65 7.50 -4.30
C GLY A 70 1.36 6.17 -4.44
N ALA A 71 1.40 5.38 -3.36
CA ALA A 71 2.06 4.09 -3.37
C ALA A 71 1.26 3.04 -4.17
N GLY A 72 -0.08 3.05 -4.11
CA GLY A 72 -0.89 2.04 -4.81
C GLY A 72 -0.79 2.09 -6.33
N VAL A 73 -0.74 3.30 -6.90
CA VAL A 73 -0.49 3.49 -8.33
C VAL A 73 1.02 3.44 -8.63
N GLY A 74 1.83 4.13 -7.84
CA GLY A 74 3.27 4.27 -8.07
C GLY A 74 4.04 2.95 -8.00
N SER A 75 3.60 2.02 -7.15
CA SER A 75 4.24 0.70 -7.01
C SER A 75 4.23 -0.09 -8.32
N GLU A 76 3.21 0.00 -9.15
CA GLU A 76 3.16 -0.66 -10.45
C GLU A 76 4.14 -0.08 -11.47
N PHE A 77 4.28 1.25 -11.49
CA PHE A 77 5.31 1.90 -12.30
C PHE A 77 6.72 1.49 -11.85
N VAL A 78 6.96 1.50 -10.54
CA VAL A 78 8.25 1.11 -9.97
C VAL A 78 8.56 -0.36 -10.26
N GLN A 79 7.60 -1.29 -10.09
CA GLN A 79 7.76 -2.69 -10.42
C GLN A 79 8.07 -2.92 -11.91
N LYS A 80 7.38 -2.20 -12.82
CA LYS A 80 7.66 -2.26 -14.26
C LYS A 80 9.08 -1.81 -14.59
N VAL A 81 9.51 -0.68 -14.03
CA VAL A 81 10.86 -0.12 -14.26
C VAL A 81 11.94 -1.03 -13.68
N LEU A 82 11.80 -1.45 -12.41
CA LEU A 82 12.80 -2.26 -11.72
C LEU A 82 12.88 -3.70 -12.25
N SER A 83 11.77 -4.26 -12.73
CA SER A 83 11.77 -5.58 -13.35
C SER A 83 12.41 -5.61 -14.74
N ARG A 84 12.78 -4.43 -15.29
CA ARG A 84 13.30 -4.25 -16.67
C ARG A 84 12.33 -4.80 -17.72
N GLY A 85 11.04 -4.57 -17.53
CA GLY A 85 9.98 -5.02 -18.44
C GLY A 85 9.56 -6.48 -18.29
N ARG A 86 10.08 -7.21 -17.29
CA ARG A 86 9.64 -8.59 -17.00
C ARG A 86 8.23 -8.63 -16.40
N ARG A 87 7.87 -7.64 -15.57
CA ARG A 87 6.51 -7.49 -15.04
C ARG A 87 5.72 -6.52 -15.92
N GLN A 88 4.54 -6.96 -16.37
CA GLN A 88 3.63 -6.13 -17.15
C GLN A 88 2.81 -5.23 -16.23
N PHE A 89 2.41 -4.08 -16.75
CA PHE A 89 1.54 -3.17 -16.02
C PHE A 89 0.13 -3.76 -15.94
N ASP A 90 -0.39 -3.94 -14.73
CA ASP A 90 -1.70 -4.53 -14.50
C ASP A 90 -2.62 -3.56 -13.75
N LEU A 91 -3.75 -3.19 -14.36
CA LEU A 91 -4.73 -2.31 -13.73
C LEU A 91 -5.41 -2.97 -12.52
N MET A 92 -5.52 -4.30 -12.50
CA MET A 92 -6.11 -5.01 -11.37
C MET A 92 -5.19 -4.97 -10.15
N ASP A 93 -3.87 -4.90 -10.34
CA ASP A 93 -2.92 -4.70 -9.23
C ASP A 93 -3.14 -3.33 -8.58
N ILE A 94 -3.28 -2.28 -9.40
CA ILE A 94 -3.62 -0.93 -8.92
C ILE A 94 -4.94 -0.94 -8.16
N ALA A 95 -5.98 -1.59 -8.70
CA ALA A 95 -7.28 -1.67 -8.05
C ALA A 95 -7.18 -2.37 -6.68
N CYS A 96 -6.45 -3.50 -6.61
CA CYS A 96 -6.21 -4.21 -5.36
C CYS A 96 -5.44 -3.36 -4.34
N ASN A 97 -4.41 -2.63 -4.79
CA ASN A 97 -3.63 -1.73 -3.94
C ASN A 97 -4.47 -0.59 -3.37
N ILE A 98 -5.27 0.08 -4.22
CA ILE A 98 -6.16 1.16 -3.80
C ILE A 98 -7.22 0.64 -2.83
N CYS A 99 -7.88 -0.49 -3.14
CA CYS A 99 -8.91 -1.07 -2.29
C CYS A 99 -8.36 -1.52 -0.94
N GLY A 100 -7.21 -2.21 -0.94
CA GLY A 100 -6.51 -2.63 0.27
C GLY A 100 -6.14 -1.41 1.12
N GLY A 101 -5.51 -0.42 0.50
CA GLY A 101 -5.09 0.80 1.20
C GLY A 101 -6.24 1.60 1.78
N ALA A 102 -7.32 1.78 1.02
CA ALA A 102 -8.53 2.46 1.49
C ALA A 102 -9.15 1.73 2.70
N LEU A 103 -9.27 0.40 2.64
CA LEU A 103 -9.77 -0.39 3.76
C LEU A 103 -8.84 -0.31 4.98
N GLY A 104 -7.52 -0.31 4.78
CA GLY A 104 -6.54 -0.18 5.85
C GLY A 104 -6.68 1.15 6.62
N VAL A 105 -6.88 2.26 5.89
CA VAL A 105 -7.16 3.57 6.51
C VAL A 105 -8.51 3.56 7.22
N ALA A 106 -9.55 2.97 6.62
CA ALA A 106 -10.87 2.90 7.23
C ALA A 106 -10.86 2.12 8.55
N VAL A 107 -10.17 0.96 8.59
CA VAL A 107 -9.98 0.16 9.81
C VAL A 107 -9.17 0.93 10.84
N ALA A 108 -8.12 1.64 10.45
CA ALA A 108 -7.37 2.51 11.36
C ALA A 108 -8.28 3.55 12.01
N GLY A 109 -9.11 4.23 11.22
CA GLY A 109 -10.05 5.23 11.71
C GLY A 109 -11.13 4.64 12.63
N HIS A 110 -11.70 3.50 12.26
CA HIS A 110 -12.71 2.81 13.07
C HIS A 110 -12.14 2.35 14.42
N THR A 111 -10.93 1.77 14.42
CA THR A 111 -10.25 1.39 15.68
C THR A 111 -9.91 2.61 16.53
N GLU A 112 -9.63 3.78 15.97
CA GLU A 112 -9.44 4.98 16.79
C GLU A 112 -10.74 5.60 17.29
N PHE A 113 -11.82 5.43 16.55
CA PHE A 113 -13.15 5.85 17.01
C PHE A 113 -13.61 5.02 18.20
N LEU A 114 -13.42 3.70 18.17
CA LEU A 114 -13.83 2.79 19.25
C LEU A 114 -13.07 2.99 20.56
N TRP A 115 -11.83 3.48 20.52
CA TRP A 115 -10.98 3.71 21.71
C TRP A 115 -11.05 5.15 22.25
N ARG A 116 -11.93 5.99 21.70
CA ARG A 116 -12.24 7.34 22.20
C ARG A 116 -13.49 7.30 23.05
#